data_AF-A0A177MUF9-F1
#
_entry.id   AF-A0A177MUF9-F1
#
_cell.length_a   1.000
_cell.length_b   1.000
_cell.length_c   1.000
_cell.angle_alpha   90.00
_cell.angle_beta   90.00
_cell.angle_gamma   90.00
#
_symmetry.space_group_name_H-M   'P 1'
#
loop_
_entity.id
_entity.type
_entity.pdbx_description
1 polymer ?
#
loop_
_entity_poly.entity_id
_entity_poly.type
_entity_poly.pdbx_seq_one_letter_code
_entity_poly.pdbx_strand_id
1 'polypeptide(L)' 'MGVLMFETRDFQGYFQDREVVGDKVYPWRFRVTGFGFDDVSCDVLKTDGSIERVPITVENCILIDGQYYDHRYWDH' A
#
# COMPACT_ATOMS: atom_id res chain seq x y z
N MET A 1 4.78 -23.30 -15.00
CA MET A 1 3.89 -22.44 -14.20
C MET A 1 4.69 -21.97 -13.00
N GLY A 2 4.88 -20.66 -12.83
CA GLY A 2 5.55 -20.13 -11.63
C GLY A 2 4.62 -20.21 -10.42
N VAL A 3 5.17 -20.46 -9.23
CA VAL A 3 4.42 -20.39 -7.97
C VAL A 3 4.11 -18.91 -7.69
N LEU A 4 2.85 -18.61 -7.38
CA LEU A 4 2.45 -17.30 -6.84
C LEU A 4 2.65 -17.34 -5.32
N MET A 5 3.46 -16.41 -4.81
CA MET A 5 3.72 -16.21 -3.40
C MET A 5 3.55 -14.73 -3.06
N PHE A 6 3.14 -14.44 -1.83
CA PHE A 6 3.15 -13.10 -1.27
C PHE A 6 4.22 -13.01 -0.19
N GLU A 7 4.97 -11.91 -0.21
CA GLU A 7 5.84 -11.51 0.89
C GLU A 7 5.23 -10.30 1.60
N THR A 8 5.46 -10.18 2.90
CA THR A 8 4.98 -9.05 3.71
C THR A 8 6.13 -8.42 4.48
N ARG A 9 6.01 -7.14 4.83
CA ARG A 9 6.97 -6.45 5.69
C ARG A 9 6.32 -5.34 6.50
N ASP A 10 6.99 -4.98 7.58
CA ASP A 10 6.81 -3.69 8.25
C ASP A 10 7.65 -2.62 7.55
N PHE A 11 7.00 -1.56 7.09
CA PHE A 11 7.64 -0.36 6.58
C PHE A 11 7.24 0.83 7.45
N GLN A 12 8.07 1.16 8.43
CA GLN A 12 7.87 2.31 9.33
C GLN A 12 6.49 2.29 10.04
N GLY A 13 6.00 1.11 10.40
CA GLY A 13 4.70 0.90 11.04
C GLY A 13 3.53 0.69 10.06
N TYR A 14 3.77 0.71 8.75
CA TYR A 14 2.77 0.40 7.74
C TYR A 14 2.94 -1.00 7.18
N PHE A 15 1.82 -1.68 6.94
CA PHE A 15 1.82 -2.98 6.30
C PHE A 15 2.09 -2.82 4.81
N GLN A 16 3.07 -3.57 4.31
CA GLN A 16 3.28 -3.72 2.88
C GLN A 16 3.33 -5.19 2.49
N ASP A 17 2.78 -5.50 1.32
CA ASP A 17 2.93 -6.77 0.64
C ASP A 17 3.53 -6.59 -0.76
N ARG A 18 4.03 -7.68 -1.32
CA ARG A 18 4.38 -7.78 -2.74
C ARG A 18 4.12 -9.17 -3.27
N GLU A 19 3.79 -9.23 -4.55
CA GLU A 19 3.73 -10.48 -5.29
C GLU A 19 5.12 -10.94 -5.72
N VAL A 20 5.34 -12.25 -5.65
CA VAL A 20 6.48 -12.95 -6.23
C VAL A 20 5.93 -14.06 -7.13
N VAL A 21 6.24 -14.01 -8.42
CA VAL A 21 5.74 -14.94 -9.43
C VAL A 21 6.92 -15.57 -10.16
N GLY A 22 7.29 -16.79 -9.75
CA GLY A 22 8.55 -17.40 -10.19
C GLY A 22 9.74 -16.51 -9.78
N ASP A 23 10.58 -16.12 -10.74
CA ASP A 23 11.72 -15.22 -10.50
C ASP A 23 11.36 -13.72 -10.56
N LYS A 24 10.09 -13.38 -10.86
CA LYS A 24 9.64 -12.00 -10.98
C LYS A 24 9.17 -11.47 -9.63
N VAL A 25 9.82 -10.40 -9.16
CA VAL A 25 9.50 -9.71 -7.91
C VAL A 25 8.84 -8.37 -8.22
N TYR A 26 7.64 -8.14 -7.70
CA TYR A 26 6.90 -6.90 -7.88
C TYR A 26 7.26 -5.86 -6.79
N PRO A 27 6.96 -4.56 -7.02
CA PRO A 27 7.16 -3.52 -6.00
C PRO A 27 6.39 -3.82 -4.71
N TRP A 28 6.94 -3.36 -3.60
CA TRP A 28 6.22 -3.30 -2.33
C TRP A 28 5.06 -2.31 -2.43
N ARG A 29 3.90 -2.71 -1.93
CA ARG A 29 2.68 -1.90 -1.95
C ARG A 29 2.10 -1.74 -0.56
N PHE A 30 1.66 -0.54 -0.23
CA PHE A 30 0.82 -0.29 0.94
C PHE A 30 -0.57 -0.87 0.70
N ARG A 31 -1.15 -1.53 1.72
CA ARG A 31 -2.52 -2.02 1.66
C ARG A 31 -3.48 -0.89 2.04
N VAL A 32 -4.24 -0.40 1.07
CA VAL A 32 -5.38 0.47 1.26
C VAL A 32 -6.60 -0.41 1.56
N THR A 33 -7.37 -0.10 2.60
CA THR A 33 -8.54 -0.88 3.01
C THR A 33 -9.87 -0.18 2.73
N GLY A 34 -9.81 1.09 2.33
CA GLY A 34 -10.98 1.90 2.01
C GLY A 34 -10.59 3.27 1.47
N PHE A 35 -11.55 3.92 0.81
CA PHE A 35 -11.44 5.32 0.40
C PHE A 35 -12.38 6.17 1.26
N GLY A 36 -11.93 7.36 1.65
CA GLY A 36 -12.76 8.32 2.38
C GLY A 36 -13.89 8.85 1.52
N PHE A 37 -14.98 9.29 2.16
CA PHE A 37 -16.11 9.95 1.47
C PHE A 37 -15.79 11.36 0.95
N ASP A 38 -14.61 11.88 1.29
CA ASP A 38 -14.15 13.22 0.92
C ASP A 38 -13.37 13.25 -0.41
N ASP A 39 -13.18 12.11 -1.06
CA ASP A 39 -12.42 11.93 -2.32
C ASP A 39 -10.95 12.41 -2.26
N VAL A 40 -10.44 12.77 -1.08
CA VAL A 40 -9.08 13.31 -0.86
C VAL A 40 -8.29 12.52 0.18
N SER A 41 -8.86 11.43 0.70
CA SER A 41 -8.20 10.56 1.66
C SER A 41 -8.50 9.08 1.44
N CYS A 42 -7.63 8.22 1.95
CA CYS A 42 -7.81 6.77 1.98
C CYS A 42 -7.34 6.18 3.31
N ASP A 43 -7.80 4.98 3.61
CA ASP A 43 -7.48 4.21 4.81
C ASP A 43 -6.37 3.21 4.50
N VAL A 44 -5.23 3.30 5.19
CA VAL A 44 -4.05 2.43 5.00
C VAL A 44 -3.84 1.56 6.24
N LEU A 45 -3.57 0.27 6.01
CA LEU A 45 -3.33 -0.71 7.06
C LEU A 45 -1.94 -0.54 7.69
N LYS A 46 -1.90 -0.48 9.03
CA LYS A 46 -0.67 -0.50 9.83
C LYS A 46 -0.29 -1.93 10.23
N THR A 47 0.97 -2.14 10.59
CA THR A 47 1.48 -3.47 10.99
C THR A 47 0.91 -3.97 12.32
N ASP A 48 0.44 -3.06 13.18
CA ASP A 48 -0.29 -3.39 14.41
C ASP A 48 -1.76 -3.76 14.16
N GLY A 49 -2.21 -3.76 12.90
CA GLY A 49 -3.59 -4.05 12.48
C GLY A 49 -4.54 -2.86 12.59
N SER A 50 -4.06 -1.70 13.04
CA SER A 50 -4.83 -0.45 13.02
C SER A 50 -4.89 0.15 11.61
N ILE A 51 -5.79 1.11 11.42
CA ILE A 51 -5.99 1.80 10.14
C ILE A 51 -5.63 3.27 10.34
N GLU A 52 -4.89 3.84 9.39
CA GLU A 52 -4.54 5.24 9.35
C GLU A 52 -5.12 5.93 8.11
N ARG A 53 -5.79 7.07 8.33
CA ARG A 53 -6.30 7.93 7.26
C ARG A 53 -5.16 8.76 6.71
N VAL A 54 -4.84 8.61 5.42
CA VAL A 54 -3.81 9.39 4.75
C VAL A 54 -4.37 10.15 3.54
N PRO A 55 -3.81 11.32 3.19
CA PRO A 55 -4.21 12.04 1.98
C PRO A 55 -3.92 11.23 0.71
N ILE A 56 -4.82 11.33 -0.26
CA ILE A 56 -4.61 10.88 -1.64
C ILE A 56 -4.77 12.06 -2.59
N THR A 57 -3.86 12.19 -3.55
CA THR A 57 -3.90 13.26 -4.55
C THR A 57 -4.76 12.87 -5.75
N VAL A 58 -5.15 13.86 -6.56
CA VAL A 58 -5.85 13.65 -7.85
C VAL A 58 -5.02 12.84 -8.87
N GLU A 59 -3.72 12.72 -8.65
CA GLU A 59 -2.78 11.92 -9.46
C GLU A 59 -2.65 10.48 -8.94
N ASN A 60 -3.51 10.09 -7.98
CA ASN A 60 -3.56 8.76 -7.39
C ASN A 60 -2.30 8.42 -6.56
N CYS A 61 -1.75 9.43 -5.88
CA CYS A 61 -0.62 9.29 -4.97
C CYS A 61 -1.06 9.41 -3.51
N ILE A 62 -0.61 8.50 -2.65
CA ILE A 62 -0.85 8.57 -1.19
C ILE A 62 0.32 9.23 -0.46
N LEU A 63 0.06 9.98 0.60
CA LEU A 63 1.09 10.61 1.45
C LEU A 63 1.35 9.77 2.71
N ILE A 64 2.49 9.11 2.79
CA ILE A 64 2.92 8.30 3.93
C ILE A 64 4.24 8.88 4.46
N ASP A 65 4.33 9.18 5.75
CA ASP A 65 5.54 9.71 6.42
C ASP A 65 6.23 10.87 5.66
N GLY A 66 5.42 11.78 5.10
CA GLY A 66 5.91 12.95 4.35
C GLY A 66 6.36 12.67 2.91
N GLN A 67 6.22 11.45 2.41
CA GLN A 67 6.54 11.06 1.04
C GLN A 67 5.31 10.64 0.23
N TYR A 68 5.25 11.08 -1.02
CA TYR A 68 4.21 10.65 -1.96
C TYR A 68 4.57 9.33 -2.66
N TYR A 69 3.59 8.44 -2.73
CA TYR A 69 3.68 7.13 -3.38
C TYR A 69 2.57 6.99 -4.41
N ASP A 70 2.95 6.86 -5.68
CA ASP A 70 1.99 6.65 -6.77
C ASP A 70 1.34 5.26 -6.75
N HIS A 71 0.35 5.06 -7.61
CA HIS A 71 -0.43 3.83 -7.78
C HIS A 71 0.38 2.53 -7.95
N ARG A 72 1.68 2.58 -8.24
CA ARG A 72 2.52 1.37 -8.32
C ARG A 72 2.88 0.83 -6.94
N TYR A 73 2.79 1.67 -5.91
CA TYR A 73 3.25 1.43 -4.54
C TYR A 73 2.11 1.28 -3.54
N TRP A 74 0.86 1.13 -3.99
CA TRP A 74 -0.27 0.79 -3.12
C TRP A 74 -1.30 -0.04 -3.87
N ASP A 75 -2.12 -0.77 -3.13
CA ASP A 75 -3.17 -1.65 -3.64
C ASP A 75 -4.40 -1.58 -2.71
N HIS A 76 -5.60 -1.59 -3.29
CA HIS A 76 -6.88 -1.57 -2.54
C HIS A 76 -7.65 -2.88 -2.76
#